data_AF-A0A350WU19-F1
#
_entry.id   AF-A0A350WU19-F1
#
_cell.length_a   1.000
_cell.length_b   1.000
_cell.length_c   1.000
_cell.angle_alpha   90.00
_cell.angle_beta   90.00
_cell.angle_gamma   90.00
#
_symmetry.space_group_name_H-M   'P 1'
#
loop_
_entity.id
_entity.type
_entity.pdbx_description
1 polymer ?
#
loop_
_entity_poly.entity_id
_entity_poly.type
_entity_poly.pdbx_seq_one_letter_code
_entity_poly.pdbx_strand_id
1 'polypeptide(L)'
;MEIILAIVVAVAVIFFGALISMGNERQRKAIDGLREQVVLWAVQDLKIKREHLAQTVQLQDPLGWLNKTFSKVSGYDMKLQVLEIFEEPQALMCSSGDGSSRVIFSPLSPADLRRITKGKQNRLFQFAEQHPLLLLPRNADINVLSVLNAGLLFDLELSITWKALAGFDLEMADRLWIYKY
;
A
#
# COMPACT_ATOMS: atom_id res chain seq x y z
N MET A 1 -31.66 -14.75 68.42
CA MET A 1 -31.51 -13.51 67.63
C MET A 1 -30.29 -13.59 66.69
N GLU A 2 -29.12 -14.05 67.16
CA GLU A 2 -27.88 -14.09 66.37
C GLU A 2 -27.96 -14.95 65.10
N ILE A 3 -28.60 -16.13 65.16
CA ILE A 3 -28.75 -17.03 64.01
C ILE A 3 -29.59 -16.38 62.89
N ILE A 4 -30.65 -15.66 63.25
CA ILE A 4 -31.52 -14.97 62.29
C ILE A 4 -30.75 -13.85 61.60
N LEU A 5 -29.96 -13.09 62.37
CA LEU A 5 -29.09 -12.03 61.83
C LEU A 5 -28.02 -12.59 60.87
N ALA A 6 -27.39 -13.70 61.22
CA ALA A 6 -26.41 -14.36 60.37
C ALA A 6 -27.01 -14.84 59.04
N ILE A 7 -28.22 -15.42 59.07
CA ILE A 7 -28.93 -15.85 57.85
C ILE A 7 -29.25 -14.65 56.96
N VAL A 8 -29.75 -13.56 57.53
CA VAL A 8 -30.08 -12.34 56.77
C VAL A 8 -28.84 -11.75 56.10
N VAL A 9 -27.71 -11.69 56.83
CA VAL A 9 -26.43 -11.21 56.28
C VAL A 9 -25.94 -12.12 55.14
N ALA A 10 -26.01 -13.45 55.31
CA ALA A 10 -25.60 -14.40 54.27
C ALA A 10 -26.46 -14.25 53.00
N VAL A 11 -27.78 -14.12 53.15
CA VAL A 11 -28.69 -13.90 52.01
C VAL A 11 -28.39 -12.57 51.31
N ALA A 12 -28.15 -11.50 52.06
CA ALA A 12 -27.82 -10.20 51.49
C ALA A 12 -26.50 -10.25 50.69
N VAL A 13 -25.45 -10.90 51.21
CA VAL A 13 -24.17 -11.05 50.52
C VAL A 13 -24.32 -11.84 49.22
N ILE A 14 -25.07 -12.95 49.24
CA ILE A 14 -25.34 -13.75 48.03
C ILE A 14 -26.10 -12.91 46.99
N PHE A 15 -27.12 -12.17 47.43
CA PHE A 15 -27.93 -11.34 46.55
C PHE A 15 -27.14 -10.20 45.91
N PHE A 16 -26.33 -9.48 46.70
CA PHE A 16 -25.44 -8.44 46.17
C PHE A 16 -24.36 -9.01 45.26
N GLY A 17 -23.79 -10.17 45.59
CA GLY A 17 -22.83 -10.86 44.72
C GLY A 17 -23.42 -11.21 43.35
N ALA A 18 -24.64 -11.74 43.33
CA ALA A 18 -25.36 -12.05 42.09
C ALA A 18 -25.68 -10.79 41.25
N LEU A 19 -26.13 -9.71 41.91
CA LEU A 19 -26.42 -8.44 41.23
C LEU A 19 -25.17 -7.80 40.62
N ILE A 20 -24.05 -7.78 41.35
CA ILE A 20 -22.77 -7.25 40.84
C ILE A 20 -22.28 -8.10 39.66
N SER A 21 -22.36 -9.43 39.76
CA SER A 21 -21.95 -10.31 38.66
C SER A 21 -22.79 -10.08 37.40
N MET A 22 -24.11 -9.93 37.53
CA MET A 22 -25.00 -9.65 36.41
C MET A 22 -24.75 -8.25 35.81
N GLY A 23 -24.46 -7.27 36.67
CA GLY A 23 -24.09 -5.91 36.25
C GLY A 23 -22.79 -5.89 35.44
N ASN A 24 -21.75 -6.57 35.91
CA ASN A 24 -20.46 -6.66 35.22
C ASN A 24 -20.59 -7.31 33.84
N GLU A 25 -21.38 -8.37 33.70
CA GLU A 25 -21.58 -9.03 32.41
C GLU A 25 -22.33 -8.13 31.42
N ARG A 26 -23.34 -7.37 31.90
CA ARG A 26 -24.05 -6.40 31.06
C ARG A 26 -23.16 -5.23 30.63
N GLN A 27 -22.32 -4.73 31.53
CA GLN A 27 -21.35 -3.67 31.23
C GLN A 27 -20.29 -4.15 30.24
N ARG A 28 -19.77 -5.37 30.42
CA ARG A 28 -18.83 -5.98 29.49
C ARG A 28 -19.39 -6.06 28.07
N LYS A 29 -20.62 -6.55 27.91
CA LYS A 29 -21.28 -6.61 26.60
C LYS A 29 -21.49 -5.22 25.98
N ALA A 30 -21.81 -4.22 26.80
CA ALA A 30 -21.94 -2.84 26.32
C ALA A 30 -20.59 -2.27 25.84
N ILE A 31 -19.50 -2.54 26.57
CA ILE A 31 -18.14 -2.12 26.18
C ILE A 31 -17.69 -2.82 24.89
N ASP A 32 -17.95 -4.12 24.77
CA ASP A 32 -17.60 -4.89 23.58
C ASP A 32 -18.36 -4.37 22.34
N GLY A 33 -19.66 -4.08 22.49
CA GLY A 33 -20.46 -3.46 21.42
C GLY A 33 -19.97 -2.06 21.02
N LEU A 34 -19.53 -1.24 21.98
CA LEU A 34 -18.94 0.07 21.70
C LEU A 34 -17.60 -0.05 20.98
N ARG A 35 -16.76 -1.02 21.36
CA ARG A 35 -15.46 -1.26 20.71
C ARG A 35 -15.64 -1.56 19.22
N GLU A 36 -16.58 -2.44 18.88
CA GLU A 36 -16.88 -2.77 17.48
C GLU A 36 -17.36 -1.54 16.70
N GLN A 37 -18.25 -0.74 17.27
CA GLN A 37 -18.74 0.48 16.65
C GLN A 37 -17.63 1.51 16.44
N VAL A 38 -16.72 1.68 17.40
CA VAL A 38 -15.58 2.60 17.27
C VAL A 38 -14.63 2.16 16.17
N VAL A 39 -14.37 0.85 16.04
CA VAL A 39 -13.53 0.33 14.96
C VAL A 39 -14.17 0.57 13.60
N LEU A 40 -15.46 0.26 13.45
CA LEU A 40 -16.19 0.50 12.20
C LEU A 40 -16.20 1.99 11.83
N TRP A 41 -16.47 2.84 12.81
CA TRP A 41 -16.42 4.29 12.63
C TRP A 41 -15.04 4.77 12.21
N ALA A 42 -13.96 4.28 12.86
CA ALA A 42 -12.59 4.68 12.52
C ALA A 42 -12.21 4.26 11.08
N VAL A 43 -12.62 3.07 10.64
CA VAL A 43 -12.39 2.62 9.26
C VAL A 43 -13.15 3.49 8.26
N GLN A 44 -14.41 3.81 8.54
CA GLN A 44 -15.22 4.68 7.69
C GLN A 44 -14.66 6.10 7.63
N ASP A 45 -14.25 6.65 8.77
CA ASP A 45 -13.64 7.98 8.85
C ASP A 45 -12.34 8.05 8.02
N LEU A 46 -11.47 7.05 8.13
CA LEU A 46 -10.27 6.96 7.29
C LEU A 46 -10.62 6.86 5.79
N LYS A 47 -11.67 6.12 5.44
CA LYS A 47 -12.13 6.01 4.06
C LYS A 47 -12.62 7.35 3.51
N ILE A 48 -13.47 8.05 4.25
CA ILE A 48 -14.00 9.38 3.87
C ILE A 48 -12.86 10.38 3.71
N LYS A 49 -11.92 10.41 4.67
CA LYS A 49 -10.74 11.26 4.60
C LYS A 49 -9.90 10.96 3.37
N ARG A 50 -9.72 9.68 3.03
CA ARG A 50 -8.96 9.27 1.84
C ARG A 50 -9.67 9.65 0.55
N GLU A 51 -10.99 9.49 0.46
CA GLU A 51 -11.78 9.93 -0.70
C GLU A 51 -11.68 11.45 -0.90
N HIS A 52 -11.75 12.22 0.19
CA HIS A 52 -11.58 13.67 0.12
C HIS A 52 -10.16 14.05 -0.34
N LEU A 53 -9.13 13.33 0.13
CA LEU A 53 -7.76 13.51 -0.33
C LEU A 53 -7.63 13.16 -1.82
N ALA A 54 -8.25 12.07 -2.29
CA ALA A 54 -8.24 11.70 -3.71
C ALA A 54 -8.82 12.79 -4.63
N GLN A 55 -9.81 13.56 -4.16
CA GLN A 55 -10.39 14.67 -4.92
C GLN A 55 -9.53 15.94 -4.91
N THR A 56 -8.64 16.09 -3.93
CA THR A 56 -7.84 17.31 -3.70
C THR A 56 -6.39 17.16 -4.12
N VAL A 57 -5.88 15.93 -4.26
CA VAL A 57 -4.52 15.66 -4.73
C VAL A 57 -4.40 16.15 -6.18
N GLN A 58 -3.54 17.14 -6.37
CA GLN A 58 -3.09 17.62 -7.67
C GLN A 58 -1.56 17.58 -7.69
N LEU A 59 -0.99 16.92 -8.69
CA LEU A 59 0.44 16.95 -8.93
C LEU A 59 0.75 17.98 -10.00
N GLN A 60 1.54 19.01 -9.64
CA GLN A 60 2.01 20.02 -10.59
C GLN A 60 3.22 19.53 -11.40
N ASP A 61 4.09 18.70 -10.80
CA ASP A 61 5.29 18.14 -11.44
C ASP A 61 5.39 16.62 -11.21
N PRO A 62 4.85 15.80 -12.14
CA PRO A 62 4.92 14.34 -12.10
C PRO A 62 6.34 13.77 -12.07
N LEU A 63 7.26 14.37 -12.83
CA LEU A 63 8.63 13.88 -12.94
C LEU A 63 9.42 14.21 -11.66
N GLY A 64 9.24 15.42 -11.13
CA GLY A 64 9.84 15.82 -9.85
C GLY A 64 9.34 14.98 -8.69
N TRP A 65 8.05 14.63 -8.67
CA TRP A 65 7.51 13.70 -7.67
C TRP A 65 8.15 12.31 -7.78
N LEU A 66 8.26 11.75 -8.99
CA LEU A 66 8.85 10.43 -9.20
C LEU A 66 10.31 10.41 -8.74
N ASN A 67 11.07 11.45 -9.07
CA ASN A 67 12.46 11.60 -8.66
C ASN A 67 12.60 11.74 -7.13
N LYS A 68 11.75 12.54 -6.49
CA LYS A 68 11.70 12.67 -5.02
C LYS A 68 11.38 11.33 -4.36
N THR A 69 10.40 10.61 -4.88
CA THR A 69 10.00 9.30 -4.35
C THR A 69 11.11 8.25 -4.54
N PHE A 70 11.78 8.25 -5.68
CA PHE A 70 12.95 7.42 -5.95
C PHE A 70 14.10 7.74 -4.97
N SER A 71 14.37 9.03 -4.73
CA SER A 71 15.47 9.47 -3.88
C SER A 71 15.31 9.01 -2.42
N LYS A 72 14.07 8.95 -1.91
CA LYS A 72 13.78 8.45 -0.56
C LYS A 72 14.18 6.98 -0.38
N VAL A 73 13.98 6.16 -1.40
CA VAL A 73 14.24 4.71 -1.32
C VAL A 73 15.65 4.35 -1.77
N SER A 74 16.21 5.10 -2.71
CA SER A 74 17.55 4.86 -3.24
C SER A 74 18.65 5.57 -2.45
N GLY A 75 18.32 6.60 -1.67
CA GLY A 75 19.28 7.38 -0.88
C GLY A 75 20.04 8.45 -1.67
N TYR A 76 19.78 8.64 -2.96
CA TYR A 76 20.40 9.65 -3.81
C TYR A 76 19.42 10.23 -4.85
N ASP A 77 19.67 11.47 -5.27
CA ASP A 77 18.93 12.14 -6.33
C ASP A 77 19.58 11.86 -7.69
N MET A 78 18.81 11.23 -8.59
CA MET A 78 19.30 10.80 -9.90
C MET A 78 18.93 11.79 -11.02
N LYS A 79 18.11 12.81 -10.73
CA LYS A 79 17.52 13.75 -11.71
C LYS A 79 16.96 12.99 -12.92
N LEU A 80 15.94 12.18 -12.67
CA LEU A 80 15.36 11.27 -13.67
C LEU A 80 14.93 12.01 -14.94
N GLN A 81 15.29 11.45 -16.08
CA GLN A 81 14.76 11.83 -17.40
C GLN A 81 14.09 10.62 -18.04
N VAL A 82 12.85 10.77 -18.51
CA VAL A 82 12.13 9.69 -19.21
C VAL A 82 12.77 9.48 -20.57
N LEU A 83 13.21 8.24 -20.84
CA LEU A 83 13.76 7.84 -22.12
C LEU A 83 12.67 7.24 -23.00
N GLU A 84 12.02 6.18 -22.51
CA GLU A 84 11.03 5.41 -23.27
C GLU A 84 9.93 4.90 -22.35
N ILE A 85 8.74 4.75 -22.94
CA ILE A 85 7.54 4.24 -22.29
C ILE A 85 7.14 2.98 -23.05
N PHE A 86 6.84 1.92 -22.32
CA PHE A 86 6.40 0.65 -22.87
C PHE A 86 5.01 0.32 -22.35
N GLU A 87 4.16 -0.21 -23.23
CA GLU A 87 2.77 -0.57 -22.90
C GLU A 87 2.65 -2.04 -22.43
N GLU A 88 3.37 -2.96 -23.07
CA GLU A 88 3.24 -4.39 -22.81
C GLU A 88 4.61 -5.09 -22.62
N PRO A 89 5.02 -5.42 -21.38
CA PRO A 89 4.43 -4.99 -20.10
C PRO A 89 4.67 -3.51 -19.78
N GLN A 90 3.72 -2.88 -19.06
CA GLN A 90 3.85 -1.47 -18.69
C GLN A 90 5.19 -1.18 -17.98
N ALA A 91 5.97 -0.28 -18.56
CA ALA A 91 7.29 0.08 -18.05
C ALA A 91 7.63 1.51 -18.42
N LEU A 92 8.30 2.19 -17.51
CA LEU A 92 8.84 3.52 -17.73
C LEU A 92 10.36 3.45 -17.56
N MET A 93 11.10 3.62 -18.65
CA MET A 93 12.56 3.65 -18.62
C MET A 93 13.04 5.08 -18.41
N CYS A 94 13.83 5.28 -17.37
CA CYS A 94 14.46 6.55 -17.04
C CYS A 94 15.98 6.43 -17.07
N SER A 95 16.63 7.53 -17.44
CA SER A 95 18.07 7.71 -17.24
C SER A 95 18.35 8.76 -16.19
N SER A 96 19.56 8.71 -15.64
CA SER A 96 20.08 9.82 -14.84
C SER A 96 20.34 11.02 -15.74
N GLY A 97 20.26 12.23 -15.18
CA GLY A 97 20.62 13.45 -15.90
C GLY A 97 22.03 13.42 -16.53
N ASP A 98 22.93 12.61 -15.97
CA ASP A 98 24.30 12.42 -16.46
C ASP A 98 24.44 11.25 -17.46
N GLY A 99 23.34 10.54 -17.77
CA GLY A 99 23.28 9.43 -18.72
C GLY A 99 23.95 8.13 -18.28
N SER A 100 24.63 8.11 -17.13
CA SER A 100 25.47 7.00 -16.66
C SER A 100 24.70 5.79 -16.11
N SER A 101 23.46 5.98 -15.69
CA SER A 101 22.67 4.94 -15.03
C SER A 101 21.25 4.91 -15.59
N ARG A 102 20.73 3.71 -15.78
CA ARG A 102 19.36 3.47 -16.26
C ARG A 102 18.56 2.78 -15.19
N VAL A 103 17.30 3.17 -15.07
CA VAL A 103 16.36 2.62 -14.12
C VAL A 103 15.05 2.38 -14.83
N ILE A 104 14.45 1.22 -14.59
CA ILE A 104 13.12 0.91 -15.12
C ILE A 104 12.14 0.86 -13.97
N PHE A 105 11.03 1.56 -14.13
CA PHE A 105 9.89 1.50 -13.25
C PHE A 105 8.82 0.61 -13.87
N SER A 106 8.22 -0.28 -13.07
CA SER A 106 7.11 -1.12 -13.52
C SER A 106 6.15 -1.46 -12.38
N PRO A 107 4.84 -1.53 -12.62
CA PRO A 107 3.89 -2.07 -11.65
C PRO A 107 4.07 -3.58 -11.42
N LEU A 108 4.72 -4.30 -12.34
CA LEU A 108 4.86 -5.76 -12.26
C LEU A 108 5.91 -6.18 -11.25
N SER A 109 5.59 -7.22 -10.49
CA SER A 109 6.56 -7.82 -9.58
C SER A 109 7.60 -8.66 -10.33
N PRO A 110 8.79 -8.90 -9.75
CA PRO A 110 9.78 -9.80 -10.32
C PRO A 110 9.24 -11.24 -10.53
N ALA A 111 8.31 -11.67 -9.68
CA ALA A 111 7.67 -12.98 -9.81
C ALA A 111 6.74 -13.03 -11.05
N ASP A 112 6.02 -11.95 -11.31
CA ASP A 112 5.12 -11.85 -12.47
C ASP A 112 5.91 -11.73 -13.78
N LEU A 113 7.00 -10.96 -13.79
CA LEU A 113 7.94 -10.92 -14.92
C LEU A 113 8.53 -12.31 -15.22
N ARG A 114 8.89 -13.09 -14.19
CA ARG A 114 9.36 -14.48 -14.35
C ARG A 114 8.28 -15.42 -14.91
N ARG A 115 7.01 -15.19 -14.58
CA ARG A 115 5.89 -15.97 -15.13
C ARG A 115 5.66 -15.63 -16.60
N ILE A 116 5.70 -14.34 -16.95
CA ILE A 116 5.53 -13.86 -18.33
C ILE A 116 6.65 -14.41 -19.23
N THR A 117 7.90 -14.33 -18.79
CA THR A 117 9.06 -14.88 -19.53
C THR A 117 8.96 -16.39 -19.74
N LYS A 118 8.56 -17.17 -18.73
CA LYS A 118 8.37 -18.62 -18.86
C LYS A 118 7.18 -19.01 -19.75
N GLY A 119 6.06 -18.29 -19.66
CA GLY A 119 4.84 -18.59 -20.43
C GLY A 119 4.94 -18.22 -21.91
N LYS A 120 5.74 -17.20 -22.26
CA LYS A 120 5.88 -16.70 -23.64
C LYS A 120 6.93 -17.44 -24.49
N GLN A 121 7.68 -18.40 -23.93
CA GLN A 121 8.71 -19.15 -24.67
C GLN A 121 8.19 -19.92 -25.91
N ASN A 122 6.88 -20.19 -26.02
CA ASN A 122 6.33 -21.01 -27.11
C ASN A 122 5.78 -20.24 -28.32
N ARG A 123 5.53 -18.91 -28.27
CA ARG A 123 4.92 -18.19 -29.41
C ARG A 123 5.39 -16.74 -29.66
N LEU A 124 6.13 -16.10 -28.75
CA LEU A 124 6.39 -14.64 -28.79
C LEU A 124 7.87 -14.24 -28.80
N PHE A 125 8.78 -15.17 -29.09
CA PHE A 125 10.22 -14.88 -29.13
C PHE A 125 10.62 -13.80 -30.14
N GLN A 126 9.79 -13.48 -31.13
CA GLN A 126 10.06 -12.41 -32.09
C GLN A 126 9.75 -10.99 -31.57
N PHE A 127 8.96 -10.83 -30.51
CA PHE A 127 8.65 -9.52 -29.90
C PHE A 127 9.33 -9.32 -28.53
N ALA A 128 9.80 -10.40 -27.90
CA ALA A 128 10.41 -10.37 -26.58
C ALA A 128 11.84 -9.81 -26.55
N GLU A 129 12.53 -9.71 -27.70
CA GLU A 129 13.91 -9.18 -27.75
C GLU A 129 14.00 -7.66 -27.57
N GLN A 130 12.89 -6.92 -27.57
CA GLN A 130 12.91 -5.46 -27.51
C GLN A 130 12.49 -4.88 -26.16
N HIS A 131 11.93 -5.69 -25.25
CA HIS A 131 11.38 -5.15 -24.01
C HIS A 131 12.41 -5.21 -22.86
N PRO A 132 12.87 -4.05 -22.33
CA PRO A 132 14.00 -4.02 -21.39
C PRO A 132 13.69 -4.71 -20.04
N LEU A 133 12.42 -4.76 -19.61
CA LEU A 133 12.01 -5.56 -18.43
C LEU A 133 12.20 -7.08 -18.57
N LEU A 134 12.22 -7.62 -19.79
CA LEU A 134 12.38 -9.06 -20.03
C LEU A 134 13.86 -9.46 -20.17
N LEU A 135 14.73 -8.48 -20.42
CA LEU A 135 16.17 -8.63 -20.58
C LEU A 135 16.97 -8.25 -19.32
N LEU A 136 16.29 -8.02 -18.19
CA LEU A 136 16.94 -7.65 -16.94
C LEU A 136 17.94 -8.73 -16.48
N PRO A 137 19.18 -8.35 -16.13
CA PRO A 137 20.16 -9.30 -15.60
C PRO A 137 19.68 -9.90 -14.27
N ARG A 138 20.06 -11.15 -13.99
CA ARG A 138 19.65 -11.87 -12.76
C ARG A 138 20.05 -11.17 -11.46
N ASN A 139 21.04 -10.28 -11.51
CA ASN A 139 21.57 -9.51 -10.39
C ASN A 139 21.13 -8.03 -10.41
N ALA A 140 20.07 -7.68 -11.14
CA ALA A 140 19.53 -6.32 -11.08
C ALA A 140 19.11 -5.97 -9.63
N ASP A 141 19.43 -4.76 -9.19
CA ASP A 141 18.99 -4.26 -7.89
C ASP A 141 17.50 -3.93 -7.97
N ILE A 142 16.70 -4.53 -7.09
CA ILE A 142 15.25 -4.43 -7.09
C ILE A 142 14.81 -3.70 -5.83
N ASN A 143 14.24 -2.51 -6.02
CA ASN A 143 13.62 -1.75 -4.93
C ASN A 143 12.11 -1.66 -5.15
N VAL A 144 11.36 -1.59 -4.04
CA VAL A 144 9.90 -1.42 -4.07
C VAL A 144 9.56 -0.04 -3.54
N LEU A 145 8.68 0.67 -4.23
CA LEU A 145 7.97 1.83 -3.72
C LEU A 145 6.57 1.41 -3.31
N SER A 146 6.11 1.87 -2.16
CA SER A 146 4.79 1.59 -1.60
C SER A 146 4.38 2.72 -0.66
N VAL A 147 3.13 2.70 -0.21
CA VAL A 147 2.61 3.65 0.80
C VAL A 147 3.50 3.71 2.06
N LEU A 148 4.18 2.61 2.39
CA LEU A 148 5.01 2.51 3.60
C LEU A 148 6.33 3.30 3.51
N ASN A 149 6.89 3.50 2.32
CA ASN A 149 8.20 4.15 2.15
C ASN A 149 8.17 5.41 1.28
N ALA A 150 7.16 5.55 0.41
CA ALA A 150 7.02 6.69 -0.48
C ALA A 150 6.11 7.79 0.10
N GLY A 151 5.12 7.43 0.90
CA GLY A 151 4.20 8.36 1.58
C GLY A 151 2.76 7.86 1.63
N LEU A 152 1.95 8.47 2.50
CA LEU A 152 0.55 8.06 2.76
C LEU A 152 -0.35 8.09 1.52
N LEU A 153 -0.08 8.99 0.57
CA LEU A 153 -0.87 9.21 -0.64
C LEU A 153 -0.21 8.60 -1.90
N PHE A 154 0.82 7.77 -1.71
CA PHE A 154 1.63 7.25 -2.81
C PHE A 154 0.81 6.59 -3.91
N ASP A 155 -0.21 5.81 -3.57
CA ASP A 155 -1.06 5.11 -4.54
C ASP A 155 -1.87 6.09 -5.42
N LEU A 156 -2.39 7.15 -4.80
CA LEU A 156 -3.13 8.20 -5.51
C LEU A 156 -2.21 9.03 -6.40
N GLU A 157 -1.08 9.47 -5.84
CA GLU A 157 -0.06 10.25 -6.54
C GLU A 157 0.59 9.43 -7.67
N LEU A 158 0.80 8.13 -7.47
CA LEU A 158 1.33 7.21 -8.48
C LEU A 158 0.38 7.12 -9.67
N SER A 159 -0.92 6.90 -9.43
CA SER A 159 -1.89 6.80 -10.52
C SER A 159 -1.92 8.07 -11.38
N ILE A 160 -1.92 9.24 -10.74
CA ILE A 160 -1.87 10.55 -11.42
C ILE A 160 -0.54 10.72 -12.17
N THR A 161 0.58 10.41 -11.52
CA THR A 161 1.92 10.53 -12.12
C THR A 161 2.07 9.63 -13.33
N TRP A 162 1.62 8.38 -13.21
CA TRP A 162 1.75 7.39 -14.27
C TRP A 162 0.87 7.74 -15.46
N LYS A 163 -0.36 8.21 -15.23
CA LYS A 163 -1.21 8.73 -16.29
C LYS A 163 -0.56 9.91 -17.00
N ALA A 164 0.08 10.82 -16.25
CA ALA A 164 0.74 11.99 -16.82
C ALA A 164 2.02 11.65 -17.59
N LEU A 165 2.81 10.68 -17.12
CA LEU A 165 4.09 10.30 -17.74
C LEU A 165 3.93 9.24 -18.83
N ALA A 166 3.22 8.15 -18.54
CA ALA A 166 3.08 7.01 -19.43
C ALA A 166 1.84 7.11 -20.34
N GLY A 167 0.84 7.93 -19.99
CA GLY A 167 -0.41 8.04 -20.76
C GLY A 167 -1.44 6.93 -20.47
N PHE A 168 -1.11 5.98 -19.59
CA PHE A 168 -1.99 4.86 -19.22
C PHE A 168 -2.50 5.01 -17.79
N ASP A 169 -3.73 4.59 -17.56
CA ASP A 169 -4.28 4.45 -16.22
C ASP A 169 -3.72 3.19 -15.55
N LEU A 170 -3.09 3.38 -14.40
CA LEU A 170 -2.81 2.31 -13.45
C LEU A 170 -4.04 2.12 -12.56
N GLU A 171 -4.76 1.02 -12.75
CA GLU A 171 -5.82 0.63 -11.83
C GLU A 171 -5.20 0.21 -10.49
N MET A 172 -5.31 1.09 -9.49
CA MET A 172 -5.02 0.85 -8.07
C MET A 172 -3.73 0.06 -7.78
N ALA A 173 -2.61 0.48 -8.36
CA ALA A 173 -1.30 -0.04 -7.98
C ALA A 173 -0.88 0.50 -6.60
N ASP A 174 -0.77 -0.38 -5.61
CA ASP A 174 -0.26 -0.06 -4.27
C ASP A 174 1.28 -0.02 -4.22
N ARG A 175 1.92 -0.50 -5.29
CA ARG A 175 3.36 -0.71 -5.39
C ARG A 175 3.89 -0.34 -6.77
N LEU A 176 5.10 0.21 -6.79
CA LEU A 176 5.90 0.38 -8.00
C LEU A 176 7.27 -0.26 -7.80
N TRP A 177 7.67 -1.11 -8.72
CA TRP A 177 8.97 -1.78 -8.70
C TRP A 177 9.98 -0.98 -9.49
N ILE A 178 11.18 -0.87 -8.92
CA ILE A 178 12.34 -0.19 -9.49
C ILE A 178 13.37 -1.26 -9.79
N TYR A 179 13.79 -1.34 -11.05
CA TYR A 179 14.85 -2.21 -11.51
C TYR A 179 16.05 -1.37 -11.94
N LYS A 180 17.21 -1.59 -11.30
CA LYS A 180 18.47 -0.93 -11.65
C LYS A 180 19.46 -1.95 -12.21
N TYR A 181 20.18 -1.58 -13.26
CA TYR A 181 21.19 -2.41 -13.90
C TYR A 181 22.24 -1.55 -14.60
#